data_AF-A0A6M3KAK7-F1
#
_entry.id   AF-A0A6M3KAK7-F1
#
_cell.length_a   1.000
_cell.length_b   1.000
_cell.length_c   1.000
_cell.angle_alpha   90.00
_cell.angle_beta   90.00
_cell.angle_gamma   90.00
#
_symmetry.space_group_name_H-M   'P 1'
#
loop_
_entity.id
_entity.type
_entity.pdbx_description
1 polymer ?
#
loop_
_entity_poly.entity_id
_entity_poly.type
_entity_poly.pdbx_seq_one_letter_code
_entity_poly.pdbx_strand_id
1 'polypeptide(L)'
;MKLKNGDIFLAREPLQKLMAIKLPVRASYQVAKLASKLNEQLKVIDDVRNGLIKNYGEKGDRGQMEIKPESPNFQKFVDEFTELLDQDVEMVIEKIKLPEKVAATCDKCNHNMDKALELEPSILMALEKFVEII
;
A
#
# COMPACT_ATOMS: atom_id res chain seq x y z
N MET A 1 2.33 -7.38 -15.34
CA MET A 1 3.37 -7.96 -14.46
C MET A 1 2.72 -8.91 -13.47
N LYS A 2 3.46 -9.92 -13.03
CA LYS A 2 3.02 -10.89 -12.02
C LYS A 2 3.42 -10.38 -10.63
N LEU A 3 2.48 -10.37 -9.70
CA LEU A 3 2.66 -9.89 -8.32
C LEU A 3 2.08 -10.90 -7.35
N LYS A 4 2.55 -10.90 -6.11
CA LYS A 4 1.84 -11.55 -5.01
C LYS A 4 0.80 -10.61 -4.41
N ASN A 5 -0.28 -11.16 -3.86
CA ASN A 5 -1.22 -10.38 -3.06
C ASN A 5 -0.52 -9.64 -1.90
N GLY A 6 0.51 -10.26 -1.31
CA GLY A 6 1.37 -9.65 -0.30
C GLY A 6 2.05 -8.36 -0.77
N ASP A 7 2.55 -8.33 -2.01
CA ASP A 7 3.18 -7.13 -2.58
C ASP A 7 2.17 -5.96 -2.64
N ILE A 8 0.94 -6.28 -3.05
CA ILE A 8 -0.13 -5.30 -3.20
C ILE A 8 -0.62 -4.83 -1.83
N PHE A 9 -0.80 -5.75 -0.89
CA PHE A 9 -1.24 -5.47 0.47
C PHE A 9 -0.25 -4.55 1.19
N LEU A 10 1.04 -4.86 1.13
CA LEU A 10 2.11 -4.06 1.75
C LEU A 10 2.28 -2.68 1.10
N ALA A 11 1.98 -2.53 -0.19
CA ALA A 11 2.05 -1.25 -0.88
C ALA A 11 0.96 -0.24 -0.46
N ARG A 12 -0.11 -0.67 0.23
CA ARG A 12 -1.28 0.18 0.54
C ARG A 12 -0.90 1.46 1.29
N GLU A 13 -0.28 1.35 2.46
CA GLU A 13 0.06 2.50 3.30
C GLU A 13 1.20 3.36 2.66
N PRO A 14 2.30 2.78 2.16
CA PRO A 14 3.33 3.52 1.42
C PRO A 14 2.77 4.32 0.25
N LEU A 15 1.84 3.75 -0.51
CA LEU A 15 1.21 4.42 -1.65
C LEU A 15 0.32 5.58 -1.21
N GLN A 16 -0.40 5.45 -0.08
CA GLN A 16 -1.14 6.56 0.52
C GLN A 16 -0.22 7.71 0.94
N LYS A 17 0.92 7.40 1.57
CA LYS A 17 1.95 8.40 1.90
C LYS A 17 2.49 9.09 0.66
N LEU A 18 2.78 8.33 -0.40
CA LEU A 18 3.24 8.88 -1.68
C LEU A 18 2.20 9.80 -2.33
N MET A 19 0.92 9.45 -2.29
CA MET A 19 -0.17 10.31 -2.80
C MET A 19 -0.33 11.62 -2.04
N ALA A 20 0.07 11.67 -0.76
CA ALA A 20 0.04 12.90 0.03
C ALA A 20 1.16 13.89 -0.34
N ILE A 21 2.16 13.45 -1.10
CA ILE A 21 3.26 14.31 -1.55
C ILE A 21 2.80 15.12 -2.77
N LYS A 22 3.12 16.42 -2.77
CA LYS A 22 2.88 17.31 -3.91
C LYS A 22 3.87 17.01 -5.05
N LEU A 23 3.55 16.00 -5.85
CA LEU A 23 4.31 15.63 -7.04
C LEU A 23 3.95 16.53 -8.25
N PRO A 24 4.81 16.58 -9.29
CA PRO A 24 4.43 17.15 -10.58
C PRO A 24 3.20 16.42 -11.17
N VAL A 25 2.36 17.15 -11.91
CA VAL A 25 1.05 16.68 -12.39
C VAL A 25 1.10 15.29 -13.05
N ARG A 26 2.12 15.04 -13.89
CA ARG A 26 2.31 13.74 -14.55
C ARG A 26 2.51 12.60 -13.55
N ALA A 27 3.39 12.79 -12.56
CA ALA A 27 3.68 11.80 -11.54
C ALA A 27 2.46 11.61 -10.61
N SER A 28 1.79 12.70 -10.19
CA SER A 28 0.54 12.62 -9.41
C SER A 28 -0.53 11.79 -10.11
N TYR A 29 -0.73 12.01 -11.41
CA TYR A 29 -1.70 11.22 -12.20
C TYR A 29 -1.33 9.74 -12.24
N GLN A 30 -0.05 9.43 -12.48
CA GLN A 30 0.42 8.04 -12.52
C GLN A 30 0.26 7.34 -11.17
N VAL A 31 0.58 8.01 -10.06
CA VAL A 31 0.42 7.48 -8.70
C VAL A 31 -1.06 7.24 -8.40
N ALA A 32 -1.94 8.19 -8.71
CA ALA A 32 -3.38 8.03 -8.52
C ALA A 32 -3.95 6.88 -9.37
N LYS A 33 -3.51 6.73 -10.62
CA LYS A 33 -3.92 5.64 -11.51
C LYS A 33 -3.46 4.28 -10.98
N LEU A 34 -2.23 4.18 -10.49
CA LEU A 34 -1.73 2.97 -9.83
C LEU A 34 -2.57 2.65 -8.58
N ALA A 35 -2.81 3.63 -7.71
CA ALA A 35 -3.62 3.47 -6.51
C ALA A 35 -5.02 2.95 -6.83
N SER A 36 -5.67 3.50 -7.86
CA SER A 36 -6.98 3.00 -8.31
C SER A 36 -6.93 1.52 -8.69
N LYS A 37 -5.93 1.10 -9.47
CA LYS A 37 -5.78 -0.29 -9.91
C LYS A 37 -5.46 -1.24 -8.76
N LEU A 38 -4.55 -0.86 -7.86
CA LEU A 38 -4.24 -1.69 -6.69
C LEU A 38 -5.46 -1.78 -5.76
N ASN A 39 -6.24 -0.72 -5.62
CA ASN A 39 -7.42 -0.70 -4.77
C ASN A 39 -8.50 -1.70 -5.20
N GLU A 40 -8.63 -1.99 -6.49
CA GLU A 40 -9.52 -3.04 -6.98
C GLU A 40 -9.13 -4.41 -6.41
N GLN A 41 -7.84 -4.76 -6.48
CA GLN A 41 -7.34 -6.02 -5.92
C GLN A 41 -7.34 -6.02 -4.39
N LEU A 42 -7.03 -4.88 -3.75
CA LEU A 42 -7.04 -4.75 -2.30
C LEU A 42 -8.43 -5.01 -1.70
N LYS A 43 -9.51 -4.64 -2.40
CA LYS A 43 -10.87 -4.96 -1.97
C LYS A 43 -11.11 -6.47 -1.94
N VAL A 44 -10.66 -7.19 -2.96
CA VAL A 44 -10.76 -8.65 -3.01
C VAL A 44 -9.98 -9.29 -1.86
N ILE A 45 -8.76 -8.81 -1.60
CA ILE A 45 -7.93 -9.28 -0.47
C ILE A 45 -8.63 -8.99 0.87
N ASP A 46 -9.18 -7.79 1.04
CA ASP A 46 -9.87 -7.40 2.27
C ASP A 46 -11.16 -8.22 2.48
N ASP A 47 -11.92 -8.52 1.44
CA ASP A 47 -13.13 -9.34 1.53
C ASP A 47 -12.80 -10.76 2.03
N VAL A 48 -11.77 -11.39 1.48
CA VAL A 48 -11.31 -12.71 1.93
C VAL A 48 -10.77 -12.63 3.36
N ARG A 49 -9.89 -11.67 3.66
CA ARG A 49 -9.36 -11.45 5.02
C ARG A 49 -10.47 -11.24 6.05
N ASN A 50 -11.49 -10.45 5.71
CA ASN A 50 -12.65 -10.21 6.58
C ASN A 50 -13.46 -11.49 6.79
N GLY A 51 -13.55 -12.37 5.80
CA GLY A 51 -14.09 -13.73 5.93
C GLY A 51 -13.30 -14.55 6.96
N LEU A 52 -11.97 -14.56 6.87
CA LEU A 52 -11.09 -15.24 7.83
C LEU A 52 -11.28 -14.70 9.26
N ILE A 53 -11.37 -13.37 9.42
CA ILE A 53 -11.63 -12.74 10.74
C ILE A 53 -13.00 -13.13 11.29
N LYS A 54 -14.03 -13.26 10.45
CA LYS A 54 -15.35 -13.72 10.90
C LYS A 54 -15.33 -15.19 11.34
N ASN A 55 -14.53 -16.03 10.69
CA ASN A 55 -14.44 -17.47 10.97
C ASN A 55 -13.61 -17.77 12.21
N TYR A 56 -12.48 -17.08 12.38
CA TYR A 56 -11.49 -17.38 13.41
C TYR A 56 -11.46 -16.37 14.57
N GLY A 57 -11.98 -15.17 14.34
CA GLY A 57 -12.02 -14.12 15.34
C GLY A 57 -13.04 -14.40 16.44
N GLU A 58 -12.93 -13.60 17.49
CA GLU A 58 -13.83 -13.58 18.63
C GLU A 58 -14.46 -12.19 18.74
N LYS A 59 -15.58 -12.06 19.46
CA LYS A 59 -16.18 -10.74 19.69
C LYS A 59 -15.23 -9.90 20.53
N GLY A 60 -14.74 -8.81 19.95
CA GLY A 60 -14.01 -7.77 20.66
C GLY A 60 -14.92 -6.92 21.53
N ASP A 61 -14.31 -6.03 22.30
CA ASP A 61 -14.97 -5.25 23.36
C ASP A 61 -16.07 -4.31 22.84
N ARG A 62 -16.00 -3.95 21.56
CA ARG A 62 -16.97 -3.08 20.87
C ARG A 62 -17.95 -3.85 19.97
N GLY A 63 -17.96 -5.19 20.05
CA GLY A 63 -18.90 -6.08 19.36
C GLY A 63 -18.50 -6.50 17.95
N GLN A 64 -17.41 -5.96 17.39
CA GLN A 64 -16.82 -6.43 16.13
C GLN A 64 -16.01 -7.72 16.33
N MET A 65 -15.93 -8.53 15.28
CA MET A 65 -15.05 -9.71 15.28
C MET A 65 -13.60 -9.26 15.16
N GLU A 66 -12.74 -9.75 16.04
CA GLU A 66 -11.31 -9.47 16.06
C GLU A 66 -10.54 -10.77 16.30
N ILE A 67 -9.40 -10.94 15.63
CA ILE A 67 -8.48 -12.02 15.93
C ILE A 67 -7.33 -11.46 16.77
N LYS A 68 -7.18 -11.95 18.00
CA LYS A 68 -6.12 -11.54 18.93
C LYS A 68 -4.96 -12.55 18.87
N PRO A 69 -3.69 -12.11 19.02
CA PRO A 69 -2.53 -13.01 19.03
C PRO A 69 -2.62 -14.16 20.04
N GLU A 70 -3.33 -13.95 21.15
CA GLU A 70 -3.51 -14.93 22.22
C GLU A 70 -4.66 -15.93 21.94
N SER A 71 -5.44 -15.74 20.89
CA SER A 71 -6.56 -16.62 20.54
C SER A 71 -6.04 -17.99 20.09
N PRO A 72 -6.67 -19.11 20.50
CA PRO A 72 -6.29 -20.45 20.02
C PRO A 72 -6.44 -20.62 18.50
N ASN A 73 -7.22 -19.77 17.83
CA ASN A 73 -7.40 -19.79 16.38
C ASN A 73 -6.44 -18.86 15.63
N PHE A 74 -5.58 -18.10 16.33
CA PHE A 74 -4.68 -17.13 15.71
C PHE A 74 -3.76 -17.78 14.67
N GLN A 75 -3.18 -18.95 14.98
CA GLN A 75 -2.29 -19.63 14.05
C GLN A 75 -3.02 -20.04 12.76
N LYS A 76 -4.25 -20.57 12.86
CA LYS A 76 -5.05 -20.93 11.68
C LYS A 76 -5.34 -19.71 10.79
N PHE A 77 -5.67 -18.58 11.42
CA PHE A 77 -5.83 -17.32 10.71
C PHE A 77 -4.54 -16.90 9.99
N VAL A 78 -3.39 -16.97 10.67
CA VAL A 78 -2.09 -16.61 10.09
C VAL A 78 -1.75 -17.52 8.91
N ASP A 79 -1.97 -18.82 9.02
CA ASP A 79 -1.66 -19.78 7.96
C ASP A 79 -2.50 -19.49 6.69
N GLU A 80 -3.82 -19.36 6.83
CA GLU A 80 -4.70 -19.07 5.69
C GLU A 80 -4.52 -17.64 5.15
N PHE A 81 -4.23 -16.67 6.01
CA PHE A 81 -3.96 -15.31 5.56
C PHE A 81 -2.61 -15.26 4.81
N THR A 82 -1.61 -16.02 5.24
CA THR A 82 -0.34 -16.15 4.51
C THR A 82 -0.56 -16.80 3.15
N GLU A 83 -1.35 -17.87 3.09
CA GLU A 83 -1.73 -18.51 1.82
C GLU A 83 -2.41 -17.52 0.86
N LEU A 84 -3.32 -16.67 1.37
CA LEU A 84 -3.94 -15.60 0.59
C LEU A 84 -2.91 -14.61 0.05
N LEU A 85 -1.96 -14.18 0.89
CA LEU A 85 -0.92 -13.21 0.51
C LEU A 85 0.08 -13.82 -0.49
N ASP A 86 0.29 -15.13 -0.46
CA ASP A 86 1.20 -15.84 -1.36
C ASP A 86 0.61 -16.11 -2.75
N GLN A 87 -0.70 -15.95 -2.94
CA GLN A 87 -1.33 -16.08 -4.26
C GLN A 87 -0.77 -15.08 -5.27
N ASP A 88 -0.51 -15.58 -6.46
CA ASP A 88 -0.09 -14.79 -7.60
C ASP A 88 -1.29 -14.12 -8.29
N VAL A 89 -1.10 -12.88 -8.74
CA VAL A 89 -2.05 -12.14 -9.56
C VAL A 89 -1.33 -11.46 -10.72
N GLU A 90 -1.92 -11.55 -11.91
CA GLU A 90 -1.46 -10.81 -13.08
C GLU A 90 -2.14 -9.45 -13.14
N MET A 91 -1.35 -8.38 -13.16
CA MET A 91 -1.85 -7.02 -13.26
C MET A 91 -1.21 -6.27 -14.41
N VAL A 92 -2.02 -5.56 -15.20
CA VAL A 92 -1.53 -4.66 -16.24
C VAL A 92 -1.25 -3.29 -15.61
N ILE A 93 -0.04 -3.13 -15.07
CA ILE A 93 0.48 -1.89 -14.49
C ILE A 93 1.87 -1.59 -15.02
N GLU A 94 2.21 -0.31 -15.05
CA GLU A 94 3.52 0.20 -15.45
C GLU A 94 4.22 0.77 -14.23
N LYS A 95 5.55 0.62 -14.15
CA LYS A 95 6.33 1.29 -13.11
C LYS A 95 6.24 2.81 -13.30
N ILE A 96 6.01 3.51 -12.20
CA ILE A 96 5.94 4.96 -12.16
C ILE A 96 7.35 5.50 -12.03
N LYS A 97 7.68 6.51 -12.83
CA LYS A 97 8.93 7.25 -12.70
C LYS A 97 8.68 8.47 -11.82
N LEU A 98 9.24 8.45 -10.62
CA LEU A 98 9.19 9.56 -9.68
C LEU A 98 10.37 10.50 -9.93
N PRO A 99 10.17 11.83 -9.84
CA PRO A 99 11.27 12.76 -10.02
C PRO A 99 12.20 12.76 -8.79
N GLU A 100 13.49 12.97 -9.00
CA GLU A 100 14.45 13.24 -7.91
C GLU A 100 14.10 14.49 -7.06
N LYS A 101 13.34 15.43 -7.63
CA LYS A 101 12.98 16.70 -6.99
C LYS A 101 11.49 16.98 -7.07
N VAL A 102 10.97 17.62 -6.04
CA VAL A 102 9.58 18.08 -5.95
C VAL A 102 9.52 19.56 -5.65
N ALA A 103 8.47 20.20 -6.16
CA ALA A 103 8.19 21.60 -5.87
C ALA A 103 7.82 21.75 -4.38
N ALA A 104 8.45 22.71 -3.73
CA ALA A 104 8.21 23.12 -2.36
C ALA A 104 8.12 24.64 -2.27
N THR A 105 7.63 25.12 -1.13
CA THR A 105 7.65 26.54 -0.79
C THR A 105 8.60 26.70 0.39
N CYS A 106 9.50 27.68 0.31
CA CYS A 106 10.43 27.95 1.40
C CYS A 106 9.68 28.54 2.60
N ASP A 107 9.73 27.88 3.76
CA ASP A 107 9.03 28.33 4.98
C ASP A 107 9.48 29.73 5.47
N LYS A 108 10.73 30.12 5.16
CA LYS A 108 11.29 31.42 5.57
C LYS A 108 10.93 32.56 4.64
N CYS A 109 10.78 32.29 3.34
CA CYS A 109 10.76 33.33 2.30
C CYS A 109 9.57 33.22 1.34
N ASN A 110 8.68 32.25 1.51
CA ASN A 110 7.43 32.03 0.75
C ASN A 110 7.58 32.03 -0.80
N HIS A 111 8.77 31.74 -1.33
CA HIS A 111 8.97 31.52 -2.76
C HIS A 111 8.94 30.02 -3.10
N ASN A 112 8.62 29.72 -4.35
CA ASN A 112 8.72 28.35 -4.88
C ASN A 112 10.18 27.96 -5.08
N MET A 113 10.52 26.74 -4.67
CA MET A 113 11.83 26.14 -4.86
C MET A 113 11.67 24.64 -5.12
N ASP A 114 12.67 24.03 -5.71
CA ASP A 114 12.75 22.57 -5.79
C ASP A 114 13.49 22.03 -4.57
N LYS A 115 12.99 20.95 -3.99
CA LYS A 115 13.69 20.17 -2.97
C LYS A 115 13.83 18.71 -3.41
N ALA A 116 14.79 18.00 -2.85
CA ALA A 116 14.91 16.56 -3.08
C ALA A 116 13.61 15.85 -2.65
N LEU A 117 13.20 14.85 -3.42
CA LEU A 117 12.16 13.93 -3.02
C LEU A 117 12.70 13.05 -1.90
N GLU A 118 12.33 13.38 -0.67
CA GLU A 118 12.68 12.60 0.51
C GLU A 118 11.58 11.58 0.80
N LEU A 119 11.92 10.30 0.70
CA LEU A 119 11.05 9.18 1.04
C LEU A 119 11.73 8.33 2.10
N GLU A 120 10.97 7.86 3.08
CA GLU A 120 11.47 6.89 4.05
C GLU A 120 11.92 5.61 3.32
N PRO A 121 13.05 4.98 3.70
CA PRO A 121 13.51 3.75 3.06
C PRO A 121 12.47 2.63 3.03
N SER A 122 11.63 2.54 4.08
CA SER A 122 10.51 1.59 4.18
C SER A 122 9.49 1.78 3.05
N ILE A 123 9.20 3.02 2.67
CA ILE A 123 8.28 3.35 1.57
C ILE A 123 8.88 2.89 0.24
N LEU A 124 10.18 3.13 0.03
CA LEU A 124 10.86 2.72 -1.21
C LEU A 124 10.91 1.20 -1.36
N MET A 125 11.25 0.47 -0.29
CA MET A 125 11.26 -0.99 -0.31
C MET A 125 9.87 -1.56 -0.62
N ALA A 126 8.83 -1.05 0.04
CA ALA A 126 7.48 -1.54 -0.19
C ALA A 126 6.91 -1.17 -1.58
N LEU A 127 7.48 -0.16 -2.24
CA LEU A 127 7.06 0.30 -3.57
C LEU A 127 8.01 -0.08 -4.71
N GLU A 128 9.08 -0.84 -4.46
CA GLU A 128 10.15 -1.13 -5.45
C GLU A 128 9.64 -1.78 -6.76
N LYS A 129 8.56 -2.55 -6.65
CA LYS A 129 7.90 -3.21 -7.79
C LYS A 129 7.06 -2.24 -8.63
N PHE A 130 6.71 -1.08 -8.07
CA PHE A 130 5.74 -0.14 -8.61
C PHE A 130 6.35 1.21 -9.00
N VAL A 131 7.45 1.62 -8.38
CA VAL A 131 8.07 2.94 -8.61
C VAL A 131 9.57 2.83 -8.83
N GLU A 132 10.13 3.80 -9.53
CA GLU A 132 11.56 4.06 -9.66
C GLU A 132 11.81 5.57 -9.62
N ILE A 133 12.93 6.00 -9.04
CA ILE A 133 13.34 7.41 -9.01
C ILE A 133 14.23 7.68 -10.23
N ILE A 134 14.00 8.79 -10.93
CA ILE A 134 14.76 9.25 -12.11
C ILE A 134 15.10 10.73 -12.08
#